data_AF-A0A843APV5-F1
#
_entry.id   AF-A0A843APV5-F1
#
_cell.length_a   1.000
_cell.length_b   1.000
_cell.length_c   1.000
_cell.angle_alpha   90.00
_cell.angle_beta   90.00
_cell.angle_gamma   90.00
#
_symmetry.space_group_name_H-M   'P 1'
#
loop_
_entity.id
_entity.type
_entity.pdbx_description
1 polymer ?
#
loop_
_entity_poly.entity_id
_entity_poly.type
_entity_poly.pdbx_seq_one_letter_code
_entity_poly.pdbx_strand_id
1 'polypeptide(L)'
;MMAGKPKSFKTAWKKMLAYMRQYIPALIVASILVIIGTVFTVIGPDRLSDLADLIAEGMFTGTIDLDGVAAIGTFLVIIYLLSAVLTYGQGFIVATIVQRLSKRLRTDISKKINRLPLRYFDRTSYGDVLSRVTNDVDTISMSMNQSVGMLMSSAALLIGSLVMMLYTDLIMTAAAVGSAVAGFMLMALIMVKSQKYFERQQKHLGRLNGHVEEMYSGHVIVRAYNGEKAAQKEFDSINDELFDSA
;
A
#
# COMPACT_ATOMS: atom_id res chain seq x y z
N MET A 1 -0.54 24.48 18.51
CA MET A 1 -1.68 24.74 17.61
C MET A 1 -2.06 23.42 16.97
N MET A 2 -3.23 22.86 17.29
CA MET A 2 -3.67 21.58 16.74
C MET A 2 -3.70 21.66 15.21
N ALA A 3 -2.86 20.86 14.55
CA ALA A 3 -2.93 20.65 13.11
C ALA A 3 -4.35 20.16 12.79
N GLY A 4 -5.16 21.07 12.24
CA GLY A 4 -6.55 20.77 11.91
C GLY A 4 -6.61 19.56 11.00
N LYS A 5 -7.33 18.52 11.42
CA LYS A 5 -7.78 17.42 10.57
C LYS A 5 -8.23 17.99 9.20
N PRO A 6 -7.93 17.34 8.08
CA PRO A 6 -8.29 17.85 6.77
C PRO A 6 -9.80 18.12 6.71
N LYS A 7 -10.19 19.37 6.40
CA LYS A 7 -11.60 19.79 6.33
C LYS A 7 -12.46 18.98 5.34
N SER A 8 -11.86 18.18 4.46
CA SER A 8 -12.38 16.86 4.03
C SER A 8 -11.33 16.12 3.17
N PHE A 9 -11.12 14.82 3.43
CA PHE A 9 -10.27 13.93 2.63
C PHE A 9 -10.61 14.03 1.12
N LYS A 10 -11.91 14.10 0.82
CA LYS A 10 -12.45 14.29 -0.54
C LYS A 10 -11.89 15.53 -1.25
N THR A 11 -11.72 16.64 -0.54
CA THR A 11 -11.19 17.88 -1.14
C THR A 11 -9.71 17.77 -1.45
N ALA A 12 -8.93 17.13 -0.57
CA ALA A 12 -7.51 16.87 -0.80
C ALA A 12 -7.32 15.98 -2.05
N TRP A 13 -8.09 14.89 -2.14
CA TRP A 13 -8.07 13.98 -3.29
C TRP A 13 -8.47 14.69 -4.60
N LYS A 14 -9.52 15.52 -4.57
CA LYS A 14 -9.94 16.30 -5.75
C LYS A 14 -8.86 17.27 -6.23
N LYS A 15 -8.17 17.95 -5.30
CA LYS A 15 -7.05 18.85 -5.64
C LYS A 15 -5.86 18.08 -6.21
N MET A 16 -5.55 16.90 -5.67
CA MET A 16 -4.47 16.05 -6.15
C MET A 16 -4.76 15.54 -7.58
N LEU A 17 -5.99 15.08 -7.84
CA LEU A 17 -6.45 14.72 -9.19
C LEU A 17 -6.37 15.89 -10.18
N ALA A 18 -6.77 17.08 -9.75
CA ALA A 18 -6.63 18.28 -10.57
C ALA A 18 -5.15 18.57 -10.90
N TYR A 19 -4.24 18.34 -9.96
CA TYR A 19 -2.79 18.44 -10.17
C TYR A 19 -2.26 17.41 -11.16
N MET A 20 -2.85 16.22 -11.16
CA MET A 20 -2.50 15.13 -12.08
C MET A 20 -3.14 15.25 -13.47
N ARG A 21 -4.09 16.17 -13.67
CA ARG A 21 -4.88 16.27 -14.91
C ARG A 21 -4.03 16.33 -16.18
N GLN A 22 -2.88 17.01 -16.11
CA GLN A 22 -1.93 17.11 -17.23
C GLN A 22 -1.25 15.78 -17.61
N TYR A 23 -1.30 14.78 -16.73
CA TYR A 23 -0.70 13.46 -16.93
C TYR A 23 -1.72 12.37 -17.26
N ILE A 24 -3.02 12.70 -17.36
CA ILE A 24 -4.07 11.73 -17.70
C ILE A 24 -3.76 10.94 -18.99
N PRO A 25 -3.29 11.54 -20.09
CA PRO A 25 -2.97 10.77 -21.30
C PRO A 25 -1.91 9.69 -21.05
N ALA A 26 -0.86 10.02 -20.29
CA ALA A 26 0.19 9.07 -19.95
C ALA A 26 -0.30 7.98 -18.99
N LEU A 27 -1.20 8.31 -18.06
CA LEU A 27 -1.87 7.30 -17.21
C LEU A 27 -2.76 6.36 -18.03
N ILE A 28 -3.45 6.85 -19.06
CA ILE A 28 -4.25 6.00 -19.96
C ILE A 28 -3.34 5.02 -20.70
N VAL A 29 -2.20 5.48 -21.24
CA VAL A 29 -1.21 4.60 -21.87
C VAL A 29 -0.71 3.55 -20.88
N ALA A 30 -0.36 3.96 -19.66
CA ALA A 30 0.04 3.04 -18.60
C ALA A 30 -1.05 2.00 -18.27
N SER A 31 -2.33 2.40 -18.23
CA SER A 31 -3.46 1.48 -18.04
C SER A 31 -3.53 0.44 -19.16
N ILE A 32 -3.38 0.86 -20.41
CA ILE A 32 -3.43 -0.05 -21.56
C ILE A 32 -2.28 -1.05 -21.48
N LEU A 33 -1.07 -0.60 -21.18
CA LEU A 33 0.11 -1.48 -21.06
C LEU A 33 -0.10 -2.55 -19.98
N VAL A 34 -0.58 -2.17 -18.79
CA VAL A 34 -0.79 -3.16 -17.72
C VAL A 34 -1.95 -4.09 -18.00
N ILE A 35 -3.02 -3.63 -18.65
CA ILE A 35 -4.14 -4.49 -19.05
C ILE A 35 -3.65 -5.55 -20.04
N ILE A 36 -2.91 -5.15 -21.09
CA ILE A 36 -2.36 -6.08 -22.08
C ILE A 36 -1.36 -7.03 -21.42
N GLY A 37 -0.44 -6.51 -20.60
CA GLY A 37 0.54 -7.33 -19.88
C GLY A 37 -0.14 -8.34 -18.96
N THR A 38 -1.23 -7.95 -18.32
CA THR A 38 -2.01 -8.82 -17.44
C THR A 38 -2.69 -9.94 -18.23
N VAL A 39 -3.28 -9.65 -19.39
CA VAL A 39 -3.90 -10.68 -20.24
C VAL A 39 -2.90 -11.80 -20.54
N PHE A 40 -1.65 -11.48 -20.86
CA PHE A 40 -0.59 -12.48 -21.06
C PHE A 40 -0.30 -13.32 -19.80
N THR A 41 -0.32 -12.73 -18.61
CA THR A 41 -0.12 -13.48 -17.37
C THR A 41 -1.30 -14.38 -17.02
N VAL A 42 -2.53 -13.96 -17.31
CA VAL A 42 -3.73 -14.73 -16.98
C VAL A 42 -3.98 -15.87 -17.98
N ILE A 43 -3.47 -15.78 -19.21
CA ILE A 43 -3.45 -16.90 -20.17
C ILE A 43 -2.49 -18.02 -19.70
N GLY A 44 -1.48 -17.68 -18.91
CA GLY A 44 -0.45 -18.61 -18.45
C GLY A 44 -0.98 -19.90 -17.80
N PRO A 45 -1.84 -19.84 -16.78
CA PRO A 45 -2.43 -21.02 -16.13
C PRO A 45 -3.20 -21.95 -17.07
N ASP A 46 -3.94 -21.41 -18.04
CA ASP A 46 -4.70 -22.18 -19.03
C ASP A 46 -3.75 -23.03 -19.90
N ARG A 47 -2.69 -22.40 -20.41
CA ARG A 47 -1.64 -23.10 -21.19
C ARG A 47 -0.78 -24.04 -20.37
N LEU A 48 -0.65 -23.77 -19.08
CA LEU A 48 0.01 -24.67 -18.16
C LEU A 48 -0.84 -25.92 -17.90
N SER A 49 -2.18 -25.81 -17.97
CA SER A 49 -3.09 -26.97 -17.98
C SER A 49 -2.87 -27.81 -19.23
N ASP A 50 -2.86 -27.21 -20.43
CA ASP A 50 -2.59 -27.92 -21.70
C ASP A 50 -1.27 -28.72 -21.62
N LEU A 51 -0.22 -28.11 -21.04
CA LEU A 51 1.08 -28.74 -20.85
C LEU A 51 1.00 -29.92 -19.87
N ALA A 52 0.27 -29.76 -18.77
CA ALA A 52 0.08 -30.82 -17.78
C ALA A 52 -0.71 -32.01 -18.37
N ASP A 53 -1.76 -31.73 -19.15
CA ASP A 53 -2.58 -32.75 -19.81
C ASP A 53 -1.76 -33.55 -20.83
N LEU A 54 -0.92 -32.89 -21.61
CA LEU A 54 -0.05 -33.54 -22.61
C LEU A 54 1.03 -34.42 -21.96
N ILE A 55 1.58 -34.01 -20.83
CA ILE A 55 2.49 -34.85 -20.03
C ILE A 55 1.72 -36.04 -19.44
N ALA A 56 0.52 -35.81 -18.88
CA ALA A 56 -0.29 -36.87 -18.28
C ALA A 56 -0.67 -37.92 -19.33
N GLU A 57 -1.10 -37.51 -20.53
CA GLU A 57 -1.38 -38.41 -21.64
C GLU A 57 -0.13 -39.22 -22.04
N GLY A 58 1.03 -38.57 -22.14
CA GLY A 58 2.31 -39.24 -22.43
C GLY A 58 2.72 -40.26 -21.36
N MET A 59 2.34 -40.04 -20.09
CA MET A 59 2.55 -41.02 -19.02
C MET A 59 1.68 -42.27 -19.18
N PHE A 60 0.45 -42.12 -19.69
CA PHE A 60 -0.45 -43.26 -19.94
C PHE A 60 -0.11 -44.04 -21.21
N THR A 61 0.34 -43.35 -22.26
CA THR A 61 0.69 -43.97 -23.56
C THR A 61 2.12 -44.49 -23.62
N GLY A 62 2.99 -44.09 -22.68
CA GLY A 62 4.39 -44.52 -22.58
C GLY A 62 5.36 -43.69 -23.43
N THR A 63 4.86 -42.72 -24.20
CA THR A 63 5.66 -41.79 -25.00
C THR A 63 5.19 -40.37 -24.76
N ILE A 64 6.03 -39.53 -24.15
CA ILE A 64 5.75 -38.11 -23.94
C ILE A 64 6.10 -37.34 -25.21
N ASP A 65 5.17 -36.54 -25.72
CA ASP A 65 5.42 -35.60 -26.81
C ASP A 65 6.24 -34.40 -26.31
N LEU A 66 7.56 -34.57 -26.31
CA LEU A 66 8.51 -33.55 -25.86
C LEU A 66 8.50 -32.29 -26.75
N ASP A 67 8.15 -32.44 -28.03
CA ASP A 67 8.09 -31.30 -28.96
C ASP A 67 6.87 -30.42 -28.63
N GLY A 68 5.72 -31.03 -28.34
CA GLY A 68 4.53 -30.34 -27.84
C GLY A 68 4.78 -29.62 -26.51
N VAL A 69 5.43 -30.28 -25.55
CA VAL A 69 5.82 -29.66 -24.27
C VAL A 69 6.76 -28.47 -24.50
N ALA A 70 7.78 -28.63 -25.35
CA ALA A 70 8.75 -27.56 -25.64
C ALA A 70 8.09 -26.37 -26.36
N ALA A 71 7.14 -26.61 -27.25
CA ALA A 71 6.39 -25.55 -27.93
C ALA A 71 5.54 -24.73 -26.96
N ILE A 72 4.76 -25.39 -26.08
CA ILE A 72 3.94 -24.70 -25.07
C ILE A 72 4.85 -23.97 -24.07
N GLY A 73 5.93 -24.62 -23.61
CA GLY A 73 6.90 -24.01 -22.70
C GLY A 73 7.56 -22.76 -23.31
N THR A 74 7.96 -22.80 -24.58
CA THR A 74 8.56 -21.66 -25.28
C THR A 74 7.54 -20.53 -25.45
N PHE A 75 6.29 -20.86 -25.77
CA PHE A 75 5.20 -19.89 -25.84
C PHE A 75 4.99 -19.19 -24.49
N LEU A 76 4.95 -19.93 -23.38
CA LEU A 76 4.83 -19.38 -22.02
C LEU A 76 5.98 -18.42 -21.69
N VAL A 77 7.22 -18.77 -22.03
CA VAL A 77 8.39 -17.90 -21.84
C VAL A 77 8.21 -16.59 -22.62
N ILE A 78 7.80 -16.66 -23.89
CA ILE A 78 7.63 -15.47 -24.73
C ILE A 78 6.54 -14.55 -24.17
N ILE A 79 5.36 -15.08 -23.81
CA ILE A 79 4.26 -14.25 -23.30
C ILE A 79 4.60 -13.60 -21.94
N TYR A 80 5.35 -14.30 -21.08
CA TYR A 80 5.81 -13.73 -19.80
C TYR A 80 6.88 -12.67 -20.00
N LEU A 81 7.80 -12.84 -20.95
CA LEU A 81 8.75 -11.79 -21.32
C LEU A 81 8.05 -10.55 -21.87
N LEU A 82 7.06 -10.73 -22.75
CA LEU A 82 6.25 -9.63 -23.26
C LEU A 82 5.49 -8.92 -22.13
N SER A 83 4.89 -9.68 -21.21
CA SER A 83 4.21 -9.12 -20.04
C SER A 83 5.18 -8.33 -19.15
N ALA A 84 6.39 -8.85 -18.91
CA ALA A 84 7.42 -8.18 -18.12
C ALA A 84 7.82 -6.83 -18.75
N VAL A 85 8.01 -6.78 -20.07
CA VAL A 85 8.33 -5.54 -20.80
C VAL A 85 7.18 -4.53 -20.70
N LEU A 86 5.93 -4.96 -20.88
CA LEU A 86 4.75 -4.08 -20.79
C LEU A 86 4.56 -3.53 -19.37
N THR A 87 4.72 -4.40 -18.36
CA THR A 87 4.60 -4.02 -16.94
C THR A 87 5.74 -3.10 -16.52
N TYR A 88 6.96 -3.35 -16.99
CA TYR A 88 8.08 -2.43 -16.80
C TYR A 88 7.81 -1.07 -17.44
N GLY A 89 7.30 -1.04 -18.67
CA GLY A 89 6.92 0.20 -19.36
C GLY A 89 5.85 0.98 -18.59
N GLN A 90 4.83 0.30 -18.07
CA GLN A 90 3.83 0.90 -17.20
C GLN A 90 4.47 1.50 -15.92
N GLY A 91 5.30 0.72 -15.22
CA GLY A 91 5.99 1.17 -14.01
C GLY A 91 6.87 2.39 -14.26
N PHE A 92 7.60 2.41 -15.39
CA PHE A 92 8.43 3.54 -15.79
C PHE A 92 7.62 4.81 -16.06
N ILE A 93 6.48 4.70 -16.75
CA ILE A 93 5.57 5.82 -17.00
C ILE A 93 5.02 6.37 -15.68
N VAL A 94 4.50 5.50 -14.80
CA VAL A 94 3.95 5.92 -13.51
C VAL A 94 5.03 6.58 -12.65
N ALA A 95 6.23 6.00 -12.58
CA ALA A 95 7.35 6.57 -11.85
C ALA A 95 7.71 7.97 -12.37
N THR A 96 7.80 8.13 -13.69
CA THR A 96 8.10 9.42 -14.31
C THR A 96 7.04 10.47 -13.98
N ILE A 97 5.75 10.12 -14.06
CA ILE A 97 4.64 11.02 -13.74
C ILE A 97 4.74 11.48 -12.28
N VAL A 98 4.95 10.55 -11.35
CA VAL A 98 5.04 10.83 -9.92
C VAL A 98 6.24 11.72 -9.59
N GLN A 99 7.40 11.48 -10.21
CA GLN A 99 8.58 12.33 -10.02
C GLN A 99 8.36 13.75 -10.57
N ARG A 100 7.72 13.89 -11.74
CA ARG A 100 7.35 15.22 -12.28
C ARG A 100 6.34 15.93 -11.37
N LEU A 101 5.40 15.20 -10.79
CA LEU A 101 4.44 15.73 -9.82
C LEU A 101 5.15 16.22 -8.56
N SER A 102 6.05 15.41 -8.01
CA SER A 102 6.89 15.75 -6.86
C SER A 102 7.68 17.04 -7.08
N LYS A 103 8.37 17.13 -8.23
CA LYS A 103 9.11 18.34 -8.63
C LYS A 103 8.20 19.57 -8.68
N ARG A 104 6.99 19.43 -9.24
CA ARG A 104 6.01 20.52 -9.33
C ARG A 104 5.55 20.95 -7.93
N LEU A 105 5.21 20.01 -7.06
CA LEU A 105 4.82 20.30 -5.67
C LEU A 105 5.92 21.06 -4.94
N ARG A 106 7.17 20.59 -4.99
CA ARG A 106 8.32 21.30 -4.39
C ARG A 106 8.48 22.71 -4.93
N THR A 107 8.34 22.88 -6.24
CA THR A 107 8.46 24.19 -6.89
C THR A 107 7.36 25.14 -6.42
N ASP A 108 6.12 24.68 -6.35
CA ASP A 108 4.98 25.51 -5.97
C ASP A 108 4.99 25.84 -4.48
N ILE A 109 5.42 24.91 -3.63
CA ILE A 109 5.65 25.17 -2.20
C ILE A 109 6.79 26.19 -2.01
N SER A 110 7.93 26.02 -2.69
CA SER A 110 9.05 26.97 -2.63
C SER A 110 8.64 28.38 -3.07
N LYS A 111 7.91 28.51 -4.18
CA LYS A 111 7.35 29.80 -4.63
C LYS A 111 6.40 30.40 -3.61
N LYS A 112 5.60 29.58 -2.93
CA LYS A 112 4.67 30.06 -1.90
C LYS A 112 5.43 30.56 -0.67
N ILE A 113 6.42 29.80 -0.18
CA ILE A 113 7.25 30.17 0.98
C ILE A 113 7.92 31.53 0.77
N ASN A 114 8.50 31.76 -0.41
CA ASN A 114 9.12 33.03 -0.77
C ASN A 114 8.17 34.25 -0.83
N ARG A 115 6.85 34.01 -0.82
CA ARG A 115 5.81 35.07 -0.84
C ARG A 115 5.07 35.20 0.49
N LEU A 116 5.44 34.43 1.50
CA LEU A 116 4.80 34.51 2.81
C LEU A 116 5.34 35.72 3.60
N PRO A 117 4.48 36.44 4.33
CA PRO A 117 4.93 37.54 5.19
C PRO A 117 5.78 37.00 6.33
N LEU A 118 6.72 37.81 6.84
CA LEU A 118 7.59 37.46 7.97
C LEU A 118 6.80 36.94 9.19
N ARG A 119 5.60 37.49 9.43
CA ARG A 119 4.67 37.05 10.49
C ARG A 119 4.33 35.55 10.47
N TYR A 120 4.44 34.89 9.31
CA TYR A 120 4.26 33.44 9.22
C TYR A 120 5.42 32.68 9.88
N PHE A 121 6.64 33.16 9.70
CA PHE A 121 7.86 32.56 10.22
C PHE A 121 8.07 32.84 11.71
N ASP A 122 7.48 33.91 12.25
CA ASP A 122 7.44 34.14 13.72
C ASP A 122 6.62 33.07 14.48
N ARG A 123 5.74 32.36 13.77
CA ARG A 123 4.80 31.37 14.36
C ARG A 123 5.10 29.93 13.94
N THR A 124 6.08 29.72 13.09
CA THR A 124 6.38 28.41 12.49
C THR A 124 7.88 28.16 12.56
N SER A 125 8.30 27.00 13.09
CA SER A 125 9.73 26.71 13.15
C SER A 125 10.31 26.54 11.74
N TYR A 126 11.59 26.90 11.56
CA TYR A 126 12.28 26.70 10.29
C TYR A 126 12.31 25.21 9.89
N GLY A 127 12.45 24.31 10.87
CA GLY A 127 12.39 22.86 10.68
C GLY A 127 11.06 22.37 10.12
N ASP A 128 9.93 22.90 10.61
CA ASP A 128 8.60 22.55 10.09
C ASP A 128 8.45 22.96 8.62
N VAL A 129 9.00 24.11 8.25
CA VAL A 129 8.96 24.59 6.86
C VAL A 129 9.80 23.68 5.97
N LEU A 130 11.01 23.30 6.41
CA LEU A 130 11.89 22.41 5.64
C LEU A 130 11.28 21.02 5.48
N SER A 131 10.76 20.43 6.56
CA SER A 131 10.13 19.11 6.55
C SER A 131 8.95 19.04 5.59
N ARG A 132 8.12 20.10 5.51
CA ARG A 132 7.01 20.17 4.55
C ARG A 132 7.46 20.21 3.09
N VAL A 133 8.64 20.75 2.80
CA VAL A 133 9.18 20.86 1.44
C VAL A 133 9.88 19.56 1.02
N THR A 134 10.53 18.89 1.97
CA THR A 134 11.28 17.65 1.73
C THR A 134 10.40 16.44 2.05
N ASN A 135 10.27 16.12 3.33
CA ASN A 135 9.69 14.87 3.83
C ASN A 135 8.23 14.69 3.42
N ASP A 136 7.38 15.70 3.62
CA ASP A 136 5.94 15.55 3.29
C ASP A 136 5.74 15.31 1.78
N VAL A 137 6.50 16.03 0.94
CA VAL A 137 6.43 15.85 -0.52
C VAL A 137 6.97 14.48 -0.93
N ASP A 138 8.05 14.01 -0.29
CA ASP A 138 8.58 12.67 -0.52
C ASP A 138 7.59 11.58 -0.11
N THR A 139 6.96 11.69 1.07
CA THR A 139 5.92 10.77 1.51
C THR A 139 4.78 10.72 0.51
N ILE A 140 4.26 11.87 0.06
CA ILE A 140 3.23 11.92 -0.98
C ILE A 140 3.71 11.23 -2.27
N SER A 141 4.94 11.49 -2.68
CA SER A 141 5.51 10.93 -3.91
C SER A 141 5.65 9.41 -3.83
N MET A 142 6.21 8.89 -2.74
CA MET A 142 6.34 7.44 -2.52
C MET A 142 4.97 6.76 -2.46
N SER A 143 4.03 7.32 -1.69
CA SER A 143 2.67 6.77 -1.61
C SER A 143 1.98 6.77 -2.98
N MET A 144 2.11 7.83 -3.77
CA MET A 144 1.53 7.86 -5.12
C MET A 144 2.19 6.86 -6.07
N ASN A 145 3.51 6.69 -6.00
CA ASN A 145 4.23 5.72 -6.82
C ASN A 145 3.73 4.30 -6.57
N GLN A 146 3.65 3.91 -5.29
CA GLN A 146 3.18 2.59 -4.89
C GLN A 146 1.69 2.42 -5.19
N SER A 147 0.84 3.33 -4.72
CA SER A 147 -0.62 3.14 -4.80
C SER A 147 -1.14 3.24 -6.23
N VAL A 148 -0.69 4.19 -7.05
CA VAL A 148 -1.21 4.33 -8.42
C VAL A 148 -0.80 3.12 -9.26
N GLY A 149 0.47 2.73 -9.22
CA GLY A 149 0.96 1.57 -9.97
C GLY A 149 0.27 0.28 -9.52
N MET A 150 0.25 0.03 -8.20
CA MET A 150 -0.35 -1.19 -7.63
C MET A 150 -1.84 -1.28 -7.90
N LEU A 151 -2.62 -0.19 -7.74
CA LEU A 151 -4.06 -0.22 -8.00
C LEU A 151 -4.38 -0.57 -9.46
N MET A 152 -3.60 -0.04 -10.41
CA MET A 152 -3.79 -0.36 -11.83
C MET A 152 -3.52 -1.84 -12.10
N SER A 153 -2.41 -2.37 -11.59
CA SER A 153 -2.04 -3.78 -11.77
C SER A 153 -3.01 -4.73 -11.05
N SER A 154 -3.36 -4.44 -9.80
CA SER A 154 -4.29 -5.26 -9.02
C SER A 154 -5.71 -5.25 -9.61
N ALA A 155 -6.19 -4.10 -10.10
CA ALA A 155 -7.49 -4.03 -10.76
C ALA A 155 -7.50 -4.80 -12.09
N ALA A 156 -6.45 -4.62 -12.91
CA ALA A 156 -6.31 -5.36 -14.16
C ALA A 156 -6.26 -6.88 -13.88
N LEU A 157 -5.44 -7.32 -12.92
CA LEU A 157 -5.29 -8.73 -12.56
C LEU A 157 -6.59 -9.32 -12.01
N LEU A 158 -7.28 -8.61 -11.12
CA LEU A 158 -8.55 -9.05 -10.56
C LEU A 158 -9.63 -9.20 -11.65
N ILE A 159 -9.76 -8.20 -12.53
CA ILE A 159 -10.76 -8.25 -13.60
C ILE A 159 -10.39 -9.34 -14.62
N GLY A 160 -9.12 -9.38 -15.03
CA GLY A 160 -8.62 -10.37 -15.98
C GLY A 160 -8.77 -11.79 -15.47
N SER A 161 -8.41 -12.06 -14.21
CA SER A 161 -8.57 -13.37 -13.60
C SER A 161 -10.03 -13.76 -13.46
N LEU A 162 -10.91 -12.87 -12.99
CA LEU A 162 -12.34 -13.16 -12.88
C LEU A 162 -12.97 -13.49 -14.24
N VAL A 163 -12.60 -12.75 -15.30
CA VAL A 163 -13.08 -13.03 -16.66
C VAL A 163 -12.62 -14.41 -17.14
N MET A 164 -11.35 -14.76 -16.95
CA MET A 164 -10.83 -16.08 -17.34
C MET A 164 -11.40 -17.20 -16.49
N MET A 165 -11.57 -17.02 -15.18
CA MET A 165 -12.22 -17.99 -14.31
C MET A 165 -13.66 -18.28 -14.76
N LEU A 166 -14.45 -17.24 -15.05
CA LEU A 166 -15.82 -17.38 -15.56
C LEU A 166 -15.87 -18.05 -16.94
N TYR A 167 -14.84 -17.83 -17.77
CA TYR A 167 -14.71 -18.49 -19.07
C TYR A 167 -14.38 -19.98 -18.93
N THR A 168 -13.52 -20.36 -17.98
CA THR A 168 -13.10 -21.74 -17.76
C THR A 168 -14.19 -22.58 -17.07
N ASP A 169 -14.68 -22.17 -15.90
CA ASP A 169 -15.73 -22.92 -15.18
C ASP A 169 -16.50 -22.04 -14.19
N LEU A 170 -17.82 -21.91 -14.40
CA LEU A 170 -18.68 -21.05 -13.59
C LEU A 170 -18.89 -21.58 -12.16
N ILE A 171 -18.93 -22.91 -11.96
CA ILE A 171 -19.22 -23.53 -10.68
C ILE A 171 -18.02 -23.39 -9.73
N MET A 172 -16.83 -23.69 -10.23
CA MET A 172 -15.56 -23.51 -9.52
C MET A 172 -15.31 -22.03 -9.21
N THR A 173 -15.67 -21.14 -10.14
CA THR A 173 -15.58 -19.69 -9.90
C THR A 173 -16.51 -19.25 -8.77
N ALA A 174 -17.77 -19.68 -8.78
CA ALA A 174 -18.72 -19.35 -7.72
C ALA A 174 -18.26 -19.90 -6.36
N ALA A 175 -17.71 -21.12 -6.33
CA ALA A 175 -17.15 -21.71 -5.11
C ALA A 175 -15.93 -20.91 -4.59
N ALA A 176 -15.00 -20.53 -5.47
CA ALA A 176 -13.81 -19.76 -5.13
C ALA A 176 -14.16 -18.35 -4.63
N VAL A 177 -15.00 -17.61 -5.37
CA VAL A 177 -15.44 -16.26 -5.00
C VAL A 177 -16.27 -16.31 -3.72
N GLY A 178 -17.18 -17.29 -3.58
CA GLY A 178 -17.97 -17.50 -2.37
C GLY A 178 -17.09 -17.76 -1.14
N SER A 179 -16.09 -18.62 -1.27
CA SER A 179 -15.13 -18.92 -0.21
C SER A 179 -14.30 -17.69 0.19
N ALA A 180 -13.85 -16.90 -0.79
CA ALA A 180 -13.12 -15.66 -0.53
C ALA A 180 -13.99 -14.63 0.21
N VAL A 181 -15.24 -14.42 -0.24
CA VAL A 181 -16.19 -13.50 0.41
C VAL A 181 -16.51 -13.95 1.84
N ALA A 182 -16.75 -15.24 2.05
CA ALA A 182 -16.97 -15.79 3.40
C ALA A 182 -15.75 -15.57 4.30
N GLY A 183 -14.54 -15.78 3.78
CA GLY A 183 -13.29 -15.49 4.47
C GLY A 183 -13.15 -14.01 4.85
N PHE A 184 -13.48 -13.09 3.93
CA PHE A 184 -13.50 -11.65 4.21
C PHE A 184 -14.52 -11.27 5.27
N MET A 185 -15.73 -11.85 5.25
CA MET A 185 -16.75 -11.60 6.28
C MET A 185 -16.28 -12.08 7.66
N LEU A 186 -15.73 -13.29 7.73
CA LEU A 186 -15.21 -13.84 8.99
C LEU A 186 -14.06 -12.99 9.53
N MET A 187 -13.14 -12.59 8.65
CA MET A 187 -12.04 -11.68 9.01
C MET A 187 -12.55 -10.33 9.50
N ALA A 188 -13.56 -9.74 8.84
CA ALA A 188 -14.16 -8.48 9.25
C ALA A 188 -14.80 -8.58 10.65
N LEU A 189 -15.50 -9.68 10.96
CA LEU A 189 -16.07 -9.92 12.28
C LEU A 189 -14.99 -10.03 13.37
N ILE A 190 -13.91 -10.77 13.09
CA ILE A 190 -12.76 -10.86 13.99
C ILE A 190 -12.15 -9.48 14.20
N MET A 191 -11.91 -8.73 13.11
CA MET A 191 -11.29 -7.41 13.17
C MET A 191 -12.11 -6.43 14.02
N VAL A 192 -13.44 -6.38 13.85
CA VAL A 192 -14.32 -5.52 14.65
C VAL A 192 -14.24 -5.87 16.14
N LYS A 193 -14.13 -7.16 16.47
CA LYS A 193 -14.01 -7.61 17.86
C LYS A 193 -12.61 -7.29 18.43
N SER A 194 -11.55 -7.57 17.67
CA SER A 194 -10.15 -7.32 18.04
C SER A 194 -9.83 -5.83 18.17
N GLN A 195 -10.47 -4.97 17.38
CA GLN A 195 -10.25 -3.51 17.41
C GLN A 195 -10.42 -2.93 18.81
N LYS A 196 -11.37 -3.43 19.61
CA LYS A 196 -11.59 -2.98 20.99
C LYS A 196 -10.39 -3.29 21.90
N TYR A 197 -9.77 -4.45 21.72
CA TYR A 197 -8.58 -4.85 22.48
C TYR A 197 -7.37 -4.03 22.06
N PHE A 198 -7.18 -3.81 20.76
CA PHE A 198 -6.14 -2.92 20.25
C PHE A 198 -6.28 -1.49 20.76
N GLU A 199 -7.49 -0.93 20.79
CA GLU A 199 -7.74 0.40 21.35
C GLU A 199 -7.43 0.47 22.85
N ARG A 200 -7.81 -0.57 23.60
CA ARG A 200 -7.49 -0.66 25.04
C ARG A 200 -5.97 -0.74 25.26
N GLN A 201 -5.29 -1.63 24.56
CA GLN A 201 -3.84 -1.78 24.64
C GLN A 201 -3.12 -0.49 24.26
N GLN A 202 -3.53 0.17 23.17
CA GLN A 202 -2.95 1.45 22.75
C GLN A 202 -3.16 2.55 23.80
N LYS A 203 -4.29 2.55 24.52
CA LYS A 203 -4.54 3.48 25.62
C LYS A 203 -3.62 3.25 26.81
N HIS A 204 -3.42 1.99 27.25
CA HIS A 204 -2.49 1.67 28.33
C HIS A 204 -1.04 1.95 27.94
N LEU A 205 -0.65 1.61 26.71
CA LEU A 205 0.68 1.92 26.17
C LEU A 205 0.93 3.44 26.12
N GLY A 206 -0.10 4.22 25.75
CA GLY A 206 -0.04 5.69 25.79
C GLY A 206 0.15 6.24 27.21
N ARG A 207 -0.52 5.66 28.22
CA ARG A 207 -0.32 6.02 29.63
C ARG A 207 1.10 5.70 30.10
N LEU A 208 1.60 4.51 29.77
CA LEU A 208 2.96 4.08 30.12
C LEU A 208 4.00 5.04 29.53
N ASN A 209 3.91 5.31 28.22
CA ASN A 209 4.82 6.24 27.55
C ASN A 209 4.71 7.66 28.10
N GLY A 210 3.51 8.11 28.46
CA GLY A 210 3.30 9.41 29.09
C GLY A 210 4.01 9.51 30.45
N HIS A 211 3.87 8.48 31.29
CA HIS A 211 4.57 8.42 32.57
C HIS A 211 6.09 8.43 32.40
N VAL A 212 6.61 7.61 31.46
CA VAL A 212 8.04 7.58 31.15
C VAL A 212 8.54 8.96 30.71
N GLU A 213 7.85 9.64 29.80
CA GLU A 213 8.23 10.98 29.32
C GLU A 213 8.24 12.02 30.46
N GLU A 214 7.25 11.97 31.35
CA GLU A 214 7.16 12.85 32.52
C GLU A 214 8.30 12.58 33.52
N MET A 215 8.63 11.30 33.76
CA MET A 215 9.75 10.91 34.64
C MET A 215 11.11 11.30 34.07
N TYR A 216 11.32 11.18 32.75
CA TYR A 216 12.56 11.62 32.10
C TYR A 216 12.68 13.15 32.09
N SER A 217 11.61 13.86 31.72
CA SER A 217 11.59 15.32 31.69
C SER A 217 11.73 15.93 33.09
N GLY A 218 11.09 15.31 34.08
CA GLY A 218 11.09 15.72 35.48
C GLY A 218 12.20 15.08 36.32
N HIS A 219 13.17 14.39 35.72
CA HIS A 219 14.12 13.52 36.45
C HIS A 219 14.81 14.22 37.63
N VAL A 220 15.24 15.47 37.45
CA VAL A 220 15.88 16.27 38.50
C VAL A 220 14.94 16.51 39.69
N ILE A 221 13.66 16.78 39.41
CA ILE A 221 12.63 17.00 40.45
C ILE A 221 12.38 15.70 41.20
N VAL A 222 12.18 14.59 40.48
CA VAL A 222 11.96 13.27 41.09
C VAL A 222 13.13 12.91 42.03
N ARG A 223 14.38 13.12 41.59
CA ARG A 223 15.59 12.90 42.41
C ARG A 223 15.67 13.84 43.61
N ALA A 224 15.39 15.13 43.41
CA ALA A 224 15.47 16.13 44.48
C ALA A 224 14.50 15.85 45.63
N TYR A 225 13.34 15.26 45.33
CA TYR A 225 12.31 14.90 46.31
C TYR A 225 12.35 13.42 46.74
N ASN A 226 13.37 12.64 46.35
CA ASN A 226 13.45 11.18 46.60
C ASN A 226 12.19 10.40 46.17
N GLY A 227 11.58 10.80 45.05
CA GLY A 227 10.32 10.27 44.54
C GLY A 227 10.43 8.98 43.71
N GLU A 228 11.63 8.41 43.54
CA GLU A 228 11.90 7.33 42.58
C GLU A 228 11.09 6.06 42.89
N LYS A 229 10.96 5.70 44.18
CA LYS A 229 10.18 4.51 44.58
C LYS A 229 8.69 4.67 44.26
N ALA A 230 8.15 5.89 44.42
CA ALA A 230 6.75 6.17 44.10
C ALA A 230 6.53 6.12 42.57
N ALA A 231 7.43 6.74 41.81
CA ALA A 231 7.42 6.70 40.35
C ALA A 231 7.54 5.28 39.80
N GLN A 232 8.40 4.45 40.39
CA GLN A 232 8.55 3.03 40.01
C GLN A 232 7.27 2.25 40.30
N LYS A 233 6.66 2.44 41.48
CA LYS A 233 5.42 1.76 41.83
C LYS A 233 4.27 2.11 40.87
N GLU A 234 4.18 3.37 40.46
CA GLU A 234 3.20 3.81 39.47
C GLU A 234 3.50 3.24 38.09
N PHE A 235 4.77 3.20 37.68
CA PHE A 235 5.19 2.54 36.45
C PHE A 235 4.80 1.06 36.44
N ASP A 236 5.11 0.31 37.51
CA ASP A 236 4.80 -1.11 37.64
C ASP A 236 3.29 -1.34 37.52
N SER A 237 2.48 -0.53 38.20
CA SER A 237 1.01 -0.61 38.11
C SER A 237 0.48 -0.36 36.69
N ILE A 238 1.01 0.64 35.97
CA ILE A 238 0.59 0.92 34.60
C ILE A 238 1.07 -0.19 33.65
N ASN A 239 2.25 -0.74 33.91
CA ASN A 239 2.82 -1.84 33.14
C ASN A 239 2.02 -3.15 33.33
N ASP A 240 1.55 -3.43 34.55
CA ASP A 240 0.67 -4.56 34.84
C ASP A 240 -0.69 -4.38 34.15
N GLU A 241 -1.28 -3.18 34.21
CA GLU A 241 -2.51 -2.87 33.45
C GLU A 241 -2.34 -3.06 31.94
N LEU A 242 -1.16 -2.75 31.39
CA LEU A 242 -0.83 -2.97 30.00
C LEU A 242 -0.68 -4.47 29.70
N PHE A 243 0.01 -5.21 30.57
CA PHE A 243 0.18 -6.66 30.46
C PHE A 243 -1.17 -7.38 30.41
N ASP A 244 -2.13 -6.98 31.26
CA ASP A 244 -3.48 -7.55 31.34
C ASP A 244 -4.46 -7.01 30.27
N SER A 245 -4.03 -6.10 29.40
CA SER A 245 -4.91 -5.45 28.41
C SER A 245 -5.04 -6.19 27.08
N ALA A 246 -4.21 -7.21 26.85
CA ALA A 246 -4.20 -8.09 25.67
C ALA A 246 -4.93 -9.41 25.93
#